data_AF-A0A641AMM3-F1
#
_entry.id   AF-A0A641AMM3-F1
#
_cell.length_a   1.000
_cell.length_b   1.000
_cell.length_c   1.000
_cell.angle_alpha   90.00
_cell.angle_beta   90.00
_cell.angle_gamma   90.00
#
_symmetry.space_group_name_H-M   'P 1'
#
loop_
_entity.id
_entity.type
_entity.pdbx_description
1 polymer ?
#
loop_
_entity_poly.entity_id
_entity_poly.type
_entity_poly.pdbx_seq_one_letter_code
_entity_poly.pdbx_strand_id
1 'polypeptide(L)'
;MTTDQNRTELLAAAKRAQQEAIAWIEQQLDAGRPRDAAQKNTWWRVPWALSVAGAGDTAAAVLRWAEQEALDDDADLRSGPAEFMQGASPVYELSALAIAAWRLGRYDLANALLDRCQRFQSPRTGGVYDQRERPEGSATIQDLLKTCQLGIAAIVAGRRDIADPIATWLRELWTLQPELPHVLYAGRSDDDDSLFIPAEDDFFGRFLLRVDFREPLQAYYSPGIAAAFLHDYRALTGSDDRDLARAFLQLNADGSDVQFTDPNSVQICKYAWGVACDVKLDPASPFAADAERMTAWFLDRQNDDGSWSPSSFGSTEVPPPVDRLWKTAEHLMELSFLIEALTVADPSIPTPDTTTREDTTP
;
A
#
# COMPACT_ATOMS: atom_id res chain seq x y z
N MET A 1 -25.54 21.60 -0.75
CA MET A 1 -25.89 21.82 -2.18
C MET A 1 -24.70 22.19 -3.05
N THR A 2 -23.65 22.85 -2.52
CA THR A 2 -22.38 23.09 -3.23
C THR A 2 -21.37 21.94 -3.16
N THR A 3 -21.62 20.92 -2.32
CA THR A 3 -20.74 19.76 -2.09
C THR A 3 -20.88 18.68 -3.16
N ASP A 4 -22.12 18.36 -3.57
CA ASP A 4 -22.40 17.19 -4.41
C ASP A 4 -21.95 17.40 -5.86
N GLN A 5 -22.10 18.64 -6.36
CA GLN A 5 -21.60 19.01 -7.69
C GLN A 5 -20.07 18.96 -7.73
N ASN A 6 -19.39 19.37 -6.65
CA ASN A 6 -17.94 19.30 -6.54
C ASN A 6 -17.43 17.85 -6.53
N ARG A 7 -18.08 16.96 -5.76
CA ARG A 7 -17.71 15.54 -5.74
C ARG A 7 -17.89 14.84 -7.10
N THR A 8 -18.97 15.13 -7.81
CA THR A 8 -19.21 14.56 -9.14
C THR A 8 -18.11 14.98 -10.13
N GLU A 9 -17.75 16.25 -10.14
CA GLU A 9 -16.67 16.78 -10.98
C GLU A 9 -15.30 16.18 -10.60
N LEU A 10 -15.02 16.05 -9.29
CA LEU A 10 -13.81 15.42 -8.76
C LEU A 10 -13.70 13.94 -9.17
N LEU A 11 -14.77 13.16 -9.02
CA LEU A 11 -14.82 11.76 -9.45
C LEU A 11 -14.63 11.62 -10.96
N ALA A 12 -15.21 12.51 -11.76
CA ALA A 12 -15.01 12.52 -13.20
C ALA A 12 -13.55 12.83 -13.57
N ALA A 13 -12.90 13.76 -12.86
CA ALA A 13 -11.49 14.07 -13.05
C ALA A 13 -10.59 12.90 -12.63
N ALA A 14 -10.83 12.30 -11.46
CA ALA A 14 -10.12 11.12 -10.97
C ALA A 14 -10.19 9.94 -11.95
N LYS A 15 -11.38 9.68 -12.53
CA LYS A 15 -11.53 8.64 -13.56
C LYS A 15 -10.74 8.94 -14.83
N ARG A 16 -10.64 10.20 -15.27
CA ARG A 16 -9.79 10.57 -16.41
C ARG A 16 -8.31 10.35 -16.10
N ALA A 17 -7.84 10.84 -14.95
CA ALA A 17 -6.48 10.63 -14.46
C ALA A 17 -6.10 9.15 -14.38
N GLN A 18 -7.03 8.30 -13.90
CA GLN A 18 -6.88 6.85 -13.88
C GLN A 18 -6.63 6.27 -15.29
N GLN A 19 -7.41 6.69 -16.29
CA GLN A 19 -7.26 6.22 -17.68
C GLN A 19 -5.95 6.70 -18.32
N GLU A 20 -5.55 7.94 -18.06
CA GLU A 20 -4.28 8.50 -18.53
C GLU A 20 -3.08 7.73 -17.95
N ALA A 21 -3.13 7.40 -16.67
CA ALA A 21 -2.11 6.58 -16.01
C ALA A 21 -2.05 5.14 -16.55
N ILE A 22 -3.20 4.51 -16.82
CA ILE A 22 -3.24 3.19 -17.49
C ILE A 22 -2.55 3.28 -18.85
N ALA A 23 -2.94 4.26 -19.68
CA ALA A 23 -2.38 4.45 -21.01
C ALA A 23 -0.86 4.71 -20.96
N TRP A 24 -0.39 5.48 -19.98
CA TRP A 24 1.05 5.70 -19.78
C TRP A 24 1.79 4.42 -19.37
N ILE A 25 1.24 3.64 -18.44
CA ILE A 25 1.82 2.35 -18.01
C ILE A 25 1.92 1.39 -19.20
N GLU A 26 0.87 1.29 -20.03
CA GLU A 26 0.86 0.43 -21.21
C GLU A 26 1.95 0.78 -22.22
N GLN A 27 2.29 2.06 -22.36
CA GLN A 27 3.42 2.50 -23.19
C GLN A 27 4.78 2.06 -22.65
N GLN A 28 4.89 1.76 -21.35
CA GLN A 28 6.11 1.24 -20.73
C GLN A 28 6.25 -0.29 -20.85
N LEU A 29 5.27 -0.94 -21.48
CA LEU A 29 5.24 -2.38 -21.66
C LEU A 29 5.50 -2.76 -23.12
N ASP A 30 5.96 -3.99 -23.33
CA ASP A 30 6.04 -4.69 -24.60
C ASP A 30 5.42 -6.08 -24.41
N ALA A 31 4.16 -6.25 -24.84
CA ALA A 31 3.37 -7.46 -24.62
C ALA A 31 3.36 -7.96 -23.15
N GLY A 32 3.28 -7.04 -22.19
CA GLY A 32 3.31 -7.33 -20.75
C GLY A 32 4.71 -7.31 -20.12
N ARG A 33 5.79 -7.37 -20.91
CA ARG A 33 7.15 -7.20 -20.40
C ARG A 33 7.45 -5.71 -20.15
N PRO A 34 7.88 -5.29 -18.95
CA PRO A 34 8.38 -3.94 -18.74
C PRO A 34 9.62 -3.68 -19.61
N ARG A 35 9.60 -2.59 -20.38
CA ARG A 35 10.67 -2.27 -21.35
C ARG A 35 12.05 -2.18 -20.70
N ASP A 36 12.09 -1.63 -19.48
CA ASP A 36 13.31 -1.44 -18.71
C ASP A 36 13.53 -2.53 -17.64
N ALA A 37 12.89 -3.69 -17.77
CA ALA A 37 13.05 -4.80 -16.82
C ALA A 37 14.51 -5.30 -16.69
N ALA A 38 15.36 -5.03 -17.69
CA ALA A 38 16.79 -5.33 -17.64
C ALA A 38 17.62 -4.28 -16.88
N GLN A 39 17.05 -3.11 -16.57
CA GLN A 39 17.72 -2.01 -15.87
C GLN A 39 17.34 -1.93 -14.41
N LYS A 40 16.07 -2.18 -14.07
CA LYS A 40 15.57 -2.10 -12.70
C LYS A 40 14.32 -2.94 -12.51
N ASN A 41 14.21 -3.58 -11.35
CA ASN A 41 12.92 -4.09 -10.88
C ASN A 41 12.13 -2.92 -10.28
N THR A 42 11.10 -2.44 -10.96
CA THR A 42 10.13 -1.42 -10.48
C THR A 42 8.69 -1.74 -10.91
N TRP A 43 8.47 -2.97 -11.39
CA TRP A 43 7.25 -3.34 -12.11
C TRP A 43 6.28 -4.18 -11.25
N TRP A 44 6.70 -4.71 -10.10
CA TRP A 44 5.92 -5.68 -9.31
C TRP A 44 4.52 -5.21 -8.90
N ARG A 45 4.31 -3.90 -8.79
CA ARG A 45 3.00 -3.32 -8.45
C ARG A 45 2.11 -3.09 -9.67
N VAL A 46 2.67 -3.05 -10.88
CA VAL A 46 1.92 -2.84 -12.13
C VAL A 46 0.74 -3.81 -12.29
N PRO A 47 0.90 -5.15 -12.14
CA PRO A 47 -0.24 -6.05 -12.35
C PRO A 47 -1.33 -5.85 -11.29
N TRP A 48 -0.97 -5.49 -10.05
CA TRP A 48 -1.97 -5.15 -9.04
C TRP A 48 -2.72 -3.87 -9.42
N ALA A 49 -2.00 -2.79 -9.70
CA ALA A 49 -2.57 -1.49 -10.06
C ALA A 49 -3.55 -1.59 -11.25
N LEU A 50 -3.12 -2.27 -12.31
CA LEU A 50 -3.96 -2.48 -13.49
C LEU A 50 -5.18 -3.36 -13.18
N SER A 51 -5.05 -4.38 -12.33
CA SER A 51 -6.18 -5.25 -11.93
C SER A 51 -7.25 -4.53 -11.10
N VAL A 52 -6.88 -3.52 -10.30
CA VAL A 52 -7.86 -2.71 -9.56
C VAL A 52 -8.46 -1.60 -10.41
N ALA A 53 -7.70 -1.09 -11.39
CA ALA A 53 -8.14 -0.03 -12.28
C ALA A 53 -8.93 -0.52 -13.52
N GLY A 54 -9.17 -1.84 -13.64
CA GLY A 54 -9.99 -2.44 -14.70
C GLY A 54 -9.24 -2.84 -15.98
N ALA A 55 -7.90 -2.73 -16.01
CA ALA A 55 -7.06 -3.15 -17.14
C ALA A 55 -6.57 -4.60 -16.98
N GLY A 56 -7.52 -5.53 -16.85
CA GLY A 56 -7.26 -6.93 -16.48
C GLY A 56 -6.38 -7.71 -17.46
N ASP A 57 -6.55 -7.53 -18.77
CA ASP A 57 -5.75 -8.24 -19.79
C ASP A 57 -4.28 -7.83 -19.74
N THR A 58 -4.00 -6.53 -19.65
CA THR A 58 -2.65 -5.99 -19.49
C THR A 58 -2.03 -6.46 -18.17
N ALA A 59 -2.80 -6.44 -17.07
CA ALA A 59 -2.36 -6.97 -15.78
C ALA A 59 -1.95 -8.44 -15.85
N ALA A 60 -2.77 -9.27 -16.51
CA ALA A 60 -2.50 -10.69 -16.71
C ALA A 60 -1.27 -10.94 -17.59
N ALA A 61 -1.01 -10.09 -18.60
CA ALA A 61 0.19 -10.18 -19.42
C ALA A 61 1.46 -9.89 -18.60
N VAL A 62 1.45 -8.84 -17.77
CA VAL A 62 2.59 -8.51 -16.88
C VAL A 62 2.84 -9.63 -15.87
N LEU A 63 1.79 -10.16 -15.25
CA LEU A 63 1.93 -11.25 -14.29
C LEU A 63 2.47 -12.54 -14.94
N ARG A 64 2.02 -12.86 -16.15
CA ARG A 64 2.54 -14.01 -16.92
C ARG A 64 4.03 -13.86 -17.22
N TRP A 65 4.45 -12.68 -17.66
CA TRP A 65 5.86 -12.40 -17.89
C TRP A 65 6.67 -12.55 -16.58
N ALA A 66 6.16 -12.01 -15.47
CA ALA A 66 6.81 -12.11 -14.17
C ALA A 66 7.04 -13.57 -13.76
N GLU A 67 6.01 -14.41 -13.89
CA GLU A 67 6.08 -15.85 -13.61
C GLU A 67 7.12 -16.57 -14.48
N GLN A 68 7.26 -16.21 -15.75
CA GLN A 68 8.17 -16.88 -16.68
C GLN A 68 9.63 -16.43 -16.54
N GLU A 69 9.84 -15.13 -16.33
CA GLU A 69 11.15 -14.49 -16.51
C GLU A 69 11.72 -13.91 -15.22
N ALA A 70 10.87 -13.47 -14.29
CA ALA A 70 11.30 -12.73 -13.10
C ALA A 70 11.22 -13.54 -11.80
N LEU A 71 10.42 -14.60 -11.76
CA LEU A 71 10.29 -15.50 -10.61
C LEU A 71 11.05 -16.81 -10.84
N ASP A 72 11.66 -17.34 -9.79
CA ASP A 72 12.22 -18.69 -9.78
C ASP A 72 11.15 -19.76 -9.43
N ASP A 73 11.57 -21.02 -9.40
CA ASP A 73 10.67 -22.17 -9.14
C ASP A 73 10.12 -22.17 -7.70
N ASP A 74 10.72 -21.39 -6.78
CA ASP A 74 10.29 -21.21 -5.40
C ASP A 74 9.38 -19.97 -5.22
N ALA A 75 8.94 -19.37 -6.34
CA ALA A 75 8.17 -18.12 -6.37
C ALA A 75 8.88 -16.95 -5.67
N ASP A 76 10.21 -16.93 -5.68
CA ASP A 76 11.00 -15.76 -5.28
C ASP A 76 11.46 -14.96 -6.50
N LEU A 77 11.87 -13.72 -6.28
CA LEU A 77 12.48 -12.91 -7.32
C LEU A 77 13.83 -13.52 -7.71
N ARG A 78 14.03 -13.74 -9.01
CA ARG A 78 15.34 -14.09 -9.56
C ARG A 78 16.33 -12.97 -9.31
N SER A 79 17.60 -13.33 -9.12
CA SER A 79 18.69 -12.36 -9.11
C SER A 79 18.68 -11.55 -10.41
N GLY A 80 18.72 -10.23 -10.28
CA GLY A 80 18.48 -9.34 -11.42
C GLY A 80 18.87 -7.90 -11.13
N PRO A 81 18.56 -6.99 -12.07
CA PRO A 81 19.00 -5.60 -12.01
C PRO A 81 18.31 -4.87 -10.85
N ALA A 82 19.08 -4.68 -9.79
CA ALA A 82 18.79 -4.02 -8.52
C ALA A 82 17.51 -4.49 -7.81
N GLU A 83 17.70 -5.15 -6.66
CA GLU A 83 16.69 -5.19 -5.60
C GLU A 83 16.26 -3.74 -5.29
N PHE A 84 14.98 -3.51 -4.97
CA PHE A 84 14.48 -2.17 -4.62
C PHE A 84 15.33 -1.53 -3.53
N MET A 85 15.70 -2.35 -2.54
CA MET A 85 16.66 -2.06 -1.50
C MET A 85 17.53 -3.29 -1.31
N GLN A 86 18.83 -3.16 -1.57
CA GLN A 86 19.76 -4.29 -1.48
C GLN A 86 19.72 -4.91 -0.08
N GLY A 87 19.53 -6.23 -0.01
CA GLY A 87 19.47 -6.99 1.24
C GLY A 87 18.12 -6.98 1.94
N ALA A 88 17.16 -6.14 1.51
CA ALA A 88 15.83 -6.12 2.11
C ALA A 88 15.04 -7.40 1.80
N SER A 89 14.14 -7.74 2.73
CA SER A 89 13.15 -8.80 2.52
C SER A 89 12.26 -8.48 1.30
N PRO A 90 12.00 -9.46 0.39
CA PRO A 90 11.25 -9.25 -0.85
C PRO A 90 9.73 -9.18 -0.64
N VAL A 91 9.27 -9.19 0.62
CA VAL A 91 7.84 -9.27 0.95
C VAL A 91 7.06 -8.12 0.33
N TYR A 92 7.65 -6.92 0.24
CA TYR A 92 6.94 -5.76 -0.30
C TYR A 92 6.57 -5.95 -1.77
N GLU A 93 7.47 -6.55 -2.55
CA GLU A 93 7.32 -6.87 -3.96
C GLU A 93 6.45 -8.09 -4.18
N LEU A 94 6.76 -9.20 -3.50
CA LEU A 94 6.06 -10.48 -3.68
C LEU A 94 4.59 -10.40 -3.24
N SER A 95 4.28 -9.66 -2.16
CA SER A 95 2.90 -9.46 -1.73
C SER A 95 2.06 -8.69 -2.76
N ALA A 96 2.64 -7.73 -3.49
CA ALA A 96 1.95 -7.03 -4.57
C ALA A 96 1.60 -8.00 -5.72
N LEU A 97 2.52 -8.90 -6.06
CA LEU A 97 2.29 -9.95 -7.06
C LEU A 97 1.23 -10.97 -6.60
N ALA A 98 1.26 -11.36 -5.31
CA ALA A 98 0.27 -12.28 -4.75
C ALA A 98 -1.15 -11.72 -4.84
N ILE A 99 -1.33 -10.43 -4.53
CA ILE A 99 -2.61 -9.74 -4.67
C ILE A 99 -3.08 -9.74 -6.12
N ALA A 100 -2.20 -9.39 -7.06
CA ALA A 100 -2.52 -9.40 -8.48
C ALA A 100 -2.90 -10.80 -8.97
N ALA A 101 -2.13 -11.83 -8.59
CA ALA A 101 -2.38 -13.21 -8.95
C ALA A 101 -3.76 -13.68 -8.46
N TRP A 102 -4.11 -13.38 -7.21
CA TRP A 102 -5.43 -13.73 -6.68
C TRP A 102 -6.55 -13.04 -7.45
N ARG A 103 -6.45 -11.72 -7.68
CA ARG A 103 -7.47 -10.94 -8.41
C ARG A 103 -7.66 -11.40 -9.86
N LEU A 104 -6.61 -11.95 -10.47
CA LEU A 104 -6.62 -12.46 -11.84
C LEU A 104 -6.95 -13.97 -11.93
N GLY A 105 -7.33 -14.60 -10.81
CA GLY A 105 -7.72 -16.01 -10.77
C GLY A 105 -6.56 -17.02 -10.85
N ARG A 106 -5.32 -16.56 -10.66
CA ARG A 106 -4.09 -17.38 -10.59
C ARG A 106 -3.81 -17.81 -9.15
N TYR A 107 -4.75 -18.56 -8.57
CA TYR A 107 -4.73 -18.90 -7.14
C TYR A 107 -3.54 -19.78 -6.73
N ASP A 108 -3.06 -20.63 -7.62
CA ASP A 108 -1.85 -21.44 -7.45
C ASP A 108 -0.62 -20.56 -7.21
N LEU A 109 -0.39 -19.59 -8.11
CA LEU A 109 0.70 -18.64 -8.01
C LEU A 109 0.55 -17.72 -6.79
N ALA A 110 -0.68 -17.25 -6.52
CA ALA A 110 -0.96 -16.41 -5.36
C ALA A 110 -0.56 -17.09 -4.03
N ASN A 111 -0.92 -18.37 -3.87
CA ASN A 111 -0.56 -19.14 -2.68
C ASN A 111 0.95 -19.43 -2.61
N ALA A 112 1.60 -19.78 -3.73
CA ALA A 112 3.04 -19.99 -3.76
C ALA A 112 3.82 -18.72 -3.32
N LEU A 113 3.41 -17.55 -3.81
CA LEU A 113 3.98 -16.26 -3.42
C LEU A 113 3.77 -15.96 -1.92
N LEU A 114 2.56 -16.22 -1.39
CA LEU A 114 2.28 -16.02 0.04
C LEU A 114 3.06 -16.98 0.94
N ASP A 115 3.20 -18.24 0.54
CA ASP A 115 4.01 -19.22 1.26
C ASP A 115 5.49 -18.82 1.25
N ARG A 116 5.97 -18.18 0.16
CA ARG A 116 7.31 -17.59 0.11
C ARG A 116 7.42 -16.41 1.08
N CYS A 117 6.47 -15.46 1.06
CA CYS A 117 6.46 -14.31 1.96
C CYS A 117 6.41 -14.73 3.44
N GLN A 118 5.62 -15.76 3.78
CA GLN A 118 5.46 -16.24 5.17
C GLN A 118 6.79 -16.69 5.79
N ARG A 119 7.78 -17.09 4.99
CA ARG A 119 9.13 -17.42 5.50
C ARG A 119 9.88 -16.23 6.10
N PHE A 120 9.42 -15.00 5.83
CA PHE A 120 9.94 -13.77 6.40
C PHE A 120 9.07 -13.23 7.55
N GLN A 121 7.99 -13.93 7.91
CA GLN A 121 7.18 -13.61 9.07
C GLN A 121 7.76 -14.30 10.30
N SER A 122 7.90 -13.57 11.40
CA SER A 122 8.29 -14.15 12.68
C SER A 122 7.19 -15.08 13.18
N PRO A 123 7.51 -16.35 13.47
CA PRO A 123 6.55 -17.27 14.09
C PRO A 123 6.23 -16.87 15.54
N ARG A 124 7.00 -15.95 16.13
CA ARG A 124 6.88 -15.55 17.52
C ARG A 124 5.97 -14.33 17.70
N THR A 125 6.18 -13.28 16.91
CA THR A 125 5.45 -12.02 17.04
C THR A 125 4.45 -11.78 15.91
N GLY A 126 4.58 -12.48 14.78
CA GLY A 126 3.78 -12.24 13.57
C GLY A 126 4.27 -11.07 12.70
N GLY A 127 5.26 -10.29 13.14
CA GLY A 127 5.88 -9.21 12.36
C GLY A 127 6.77 -9.73 11.24
N VAL A 128 6.97 -8.92 10.20
CA VAL A 128 7.79 -9.29 9.04
C VAL A 128 9.18 -8.67 9.14
N TYR A 129 10.20 -9.50 8.93
CA TYR A 129 11.60 -9.08 8.95
C TYR A 129 11.91 -8.08 7.84
N ASP A 130 12.69 -7.05 8.17
CA ASP A 130 13.07 -6.00 7.24
C ASP A 130 14.14 -6.47 6.24
N GLN A 131 15.06 -7.34 6.69
CA GLN A 131 16.16 -7.93 5.92
C GLN A 131 15.88 -9.36 5.46
N ARG A 132 16.40 -9.69 4.27
CA ARG A 132 16.37 -11.05 3.70
C ARG A 132 17.26 -11.99 4.50
N GLU A 133 18.51 -11.57 4.72
CA GLU A 133 19.47 -12.28 5.55
C GLU A 133 19.45 -11.71 6.97
N ARG A 134 19.59 -12.58 7.96
CA ARG A 134 19.64 -12.24 9.39
C ARG A 134 20.94 -12.78 9.95
N PRO A 135 22.08 -12.09 9.77
CA PRO A 135 23.37 -12.56 10.24
C PRO A 135 23.38 -12.70 11.76
N GLU A 136 24.11 -13.69 12.26
CA GLU A 136 24.21 -13.93 13.69
C GLU A 136 24.79 -12.70 14.40
N GLY A 137 24.11 -12.22 15.45
CA GLY A 137 24.54 -11.07 16.24
C GLY A 137 24.09 -9.69 15.72
N SER A 138 23.36 -9.62 14.60
CA SER A 138 22.63 -8.39 14.21
C SER A 138 21.25 -8.35 14.85
N ALA A 139 20.74 -7.15 15.15
CA ALA A 139 19.37 -6.98 15.61
C ALA A 139 18.38 -7.50 14.55
N THR A 140 17.44 -8.34 14.97
CA THR A 140 16.40 -8.85 14.09
C THR A 140 15.22 -7.89 14.07
N ILE A 141 15.17 -6.99 13.09
CA ILE A 141 14.16 -5.94 13.03
C ILE A 141 12.95 -6.39 12.20
N GLN A 142 11.76 -6.04 12.68
CA GLN A 142 10.50 -6.15 11.96
C GLN A 142 9.97 -4.75 11.65
N ASP A 143 9.53 -4.51 10.42
CA ASP A 143 9.02 -3.20 10.00
C ASP A 143 7.53 -3.21 9.67
N LEU A 144 6.85 -2.11 10.01
CA LEU A 144 5.41 -1.95 9.83
C LEU A 144 5.00 -2.05 8.36
N LEU A 145 5.77 -1.47 7.43
CA LEU A 145 5.40 -1.40 6.01
C LEU A 145 5.28 -2.81 5.41
N LYS A 146 6.31 -3.64 5.55
CA LYS A 146 6.31 -5.02 5.03
C LYS A 146 5.31 -5.89 5.78
N THR A 147 5.19 -5.68 7.09
CA THR A 147 4.21 -6.39 7.93
C THR A 147 2.77 -6.15 7.44
N CYS A 148 2.37 -4.89 7.26
CA CYS A 148 1.05 -4.56 6.74
C CYS A 148 0.86 -4.99 5.28
N GLN A 149 1.89 -4.85 4.43
CA GLN A 149 1.81 -5.26 3.02
C GLN A 149 1.56 -6.77 2.88
N LEU A 150 2.21 -7.61 3.70
CA LEU A 150 1.92 -9.04 3.77
C LEU A 150 0.50 -9.30 4.28
N GLY A 151 0.10 -8.61 5.34
CA GLY A 151 -1.23 -8.76 5.93
C GLY A 151 -2.34 -8.46 4.92
N ILE A 152 -2.19 -7.41 4.10
CA ILE A 152 -3.13 -7.04 3.05
C ILE A 152 -3.21 -8.15 1.98
N ALA A 153 -2.07 -8.68 1.55
CA ALA A 153 -2.06 -9.79 0.60
C ALA A 153 -2.73 -11.06 1.16
N ALA A 154 -2.49 -11.33 2.44
CA ALA A 154 -3.12 -12.44 3.15
C ALA A 154 -4.64 -12.26 3.27
N ILE A 155 -5.14 -11.05 3.55
CA ILE A 155 -6.59 -10.77 3.59
C ILE A 155 -7.23 -11.00 2.22
N VAL A 156 -6.62 -10.49 1.14
CA VAL A 156 -7.13 -10.68 -0.23
C VAL A 156 -7.27 -12.17 -0.57
N ALA A 157 -6.32 -13.00 -0.14
CA ALA A 157 -6.33 -14.45 -0.35
C ALA A 157 -7.06 -15.27 0.74
N GLY A 158 -7.62 -14.63 1.77
CA GLY A 158 -8.26 -15.32 2.89
C GLY A 158 -7.31 -16.13 3.79
N ARG A 159 -5.99 -15.86 3.76
CA ARG A 159 -4.93 -16.54 4.54
C ARG A 159 -4.84 -16.01 5.97
N ARG A 160 -5.82 -16.38 6.80
CA ARG A 160 -5.88 -15.96 8.22
C ARG A 160 -4.70 -16.44 9.06
N ASP A 161 -4.07 -17.54 8.69
CA ASP A 161 -2.84 -18.03 9.32
C ASP A 161 -1.69 -17.00 9.24
N ILE A 162 -1.70 -16.13 8.22
CA ILE A 162 -0.74 -15.04 8.06
C ILE A 162 -1.28 -13.73 8.66
N ALA A 163 -2.56 -13.40 8.40
CA ALA A 163 -3.14 -12.12 8.78
C ALA A 163 -3.40 -11.96 10.29
N ASP A 164 -3.86 -13.01 10.98
CA ASP A 164 -4.21 -12.92 12.39
C ASP A 164 -2.99 -12.55 13.28
N PRO A 165 -1.78 -13.16 13.11
CA PRO A 165 -0.58 -12.72 13.82
C PRO A 165 -0.17 -11.26 13.54
N ILE A 166 -0.38 -10.77 12.33
CA ILE A 166 -0.04 -9.38 11.95
C ILE A 166 -0.93 -8.37 12.67
N ALA A 167 -2.23 -8.67 12.82
CA ALA A 167 -3.13 -7.84 13.60
C ALA A 167 -2.71 -7.76 15.08
N THR A 168 -2.29 -8.89 15.66
CA THR A 168 -1.71 -8.91 17.01
C THR A 168 -0.44 -8.06 17.09
N TRP A 169 0.47 -8.22 16.13
CA TRP A 169 1.70 -7.43 16.08
C TRP A 169 1.44 -5.92 16.05
N LEU A 170 0.47 -5.44 15.26
CA LEU A 170 0.13 -4.01 15.20
C LEU A 170 -0.45 -3.47 16.50
N ARG A 171 -1.30 -4.24 17.18
CA ARG A 171 -1.84 -3.86 18.50
C ARG A 171 -0.70 -3.71 19.50
N GLU A 172 0.23 -4.66 19.52
CA GLU A 172 1.40 -4.61 20.40
C GLU A 172 2.36 -3.47 20.03
N LEU A 173 2.63 -3.24 18.75
CA LEU A 173 3.44 -2.10 18.32
C LEU A 173 2.85 -0.78 18.80
N TRP A 174 1.53 -0.63 18.73
CA TRP A 174 0.83 0.58 19.18
C TRP A 174 0.97 0.81 20.68
N THR A 175 0.87 -0.23 21.50
CA THR A 175 0.98 -0.09 22.97
C THR A 175 2.39 0.25 23.43
N LEU A 176 3.42 -0.04 22.62
CA LEU A 176 4.81 0.26 22.92
C LEU A 176 5.20 1.72 22.64
N GLN A 177 4.37 2.51 21.96
CA GLN A 177 4.77 3.85 21.50
C GLN A 177 4.91 4.86 22.66
N PRO A 178 6.09 5.47 22.86
CA PRO A 178 6.32 6.38 23.97
C PRO A 178 5.91 7.84 23.68
N GLU A 179 5.73 8.21 22.42
CA GLU A 179 5.71 9.61 21.97
C GLU A 179 4.50 9.97 21.09
N LEU A 180 3.44 9.15 21.09
CA LEU A 180 2.19 9.49 20.40
C LEU A 180 1.56 10.77 21.01
N PRO A 181 0.92 11.61 20.19
CA PRO A 181 0.69 11.45 18.75
C PRO A 181 1.82 12.01 17.86
N HIS A 182 2.91 12.51 18.43
CA HIS A 182 3.91 13.29 17.68
C HIS A 182 4.92 12.44 16.91
N VAL A 183 5.27 11.27 17.43
CA VAL A 183 6.25 10.38 16.80
C VAL A 183 5.72 8.95 16.77
N LEU A 184 5.76 8.34 15.59
CA LEU A 184 5.53 6.90 15.41
C LEU A 184 6.87 6.21 15.14
N TYR A 185 7.20 5.21 15.96
CA TYR A 185 8.26 4.25 15.68
C TYR A 185 7.65 3.03 15.00
N ALA A 186 8.08 2.77 13.77
CA ALA A 186 7.50 1.78 12.86
C ALA A 186 8.28 0.46 12.84
N GLY A 187 9.18 0.25 13.79
CA GLY A 187 10.00 -0.96 13.92
C GLY A 187 9.92 -1.61 15.29
N ARG A 188 10.06 -2.93 15.34
CA ARG A 188 10.14 -3.72 16.57
C ARG A 188 11.24 -4.78 16.46
N SER A 189 11.92 -5.06 17.55
CA SER A 189 12.90 -6.13 17.66
C SER A 189 12.20 -7.48 17.85
N ASP A 190 12.59 -8.49 17.06
CA ASP A 190 12.18 -9.88 17.26
C ASP A 190 13.00 -10.59 18.35
N ASP A 191 14.07 -9.99 18.86
CA ASP A 191 14.95 -10.64 19.84
C ASP A 191 14.41 -10.50 21.27
N ASP A 192 13.79 -9.36 21.58
CA ASP A 192 13.38 -8.99 22.94
C ASP A 192 12.02 -8.27 23.03
N ASP A 193 11.25 -8.27 21.93
CA ASP A 193 9.96 -7.59 21.80
C ASP A 193 9.99 -6.07 21.98
N SER A 194 11.17 -5.47 22.08
CA SER A 194 11.30 -4.04 22.30
C SER A 194 10.96 -3.25 21.03
N LEU A 195 10.48 -2.02 21.24
CA LEU A 195 10.35 -1.06 20.17
C LEU A 195 11.75 -0.75 19.60
N PHE A 196 11.90 -0.80 18.28
CA PHE A 196 13.14 -0.41 17.66
C PHE A 196 13.19 1.12 17.54
N ILE A 197 14.14 1.73 18.25
CA ILE A 197 14.40 3.17 18.20
C ILE A 197 15.72 3.36 17.45
N PRO A 198 15.69 3.90 16.20
CA PRO A 198 16.90 4.15 15.44
C PRO A 198 17.87 5.07 16.18
N ALA A 199 19.17 4.80 16.07
CA ALA A 199 20.20 5.68 16.62
C ALA A 199 20.19 7.04 15.90
N GLU A 200 20.67 8.09 16.57
CA GLU A 200 20.67 9.46 16.01
C GLU A 200 21.49 9.57 14.71
N ASP A 201 22.57 8.79 14.59
CA ASP A 201 23.46 8.70 13.44
C ASP A 201 23.01 7.71 12.36
N ASP A 202 21.96 6.92 12.62
CA ASP A 202 21.34 6.02 11.64
C ASP A 202 20.30 6.76 10.79
N PHE A 203 20.76 7.46 9.76
CA PHE A 203 19.88 8.21 8.86
C PHE A 203 18.81 7.33 8.19
N PHE A 204 19.18 6.14 7.71
CA PHE A 204 18.25 5.27 6.99
C PHE A 204 17.21 4.66 7.93
N GLY A 205 17.63 4.15 9.08
CA GLY A 205 16.71 3.64 10.10
C GLY A 205 15.79 4.74 10.60
N ARG A 206 16.27 5.96 10.81
CA ARG A 206 15.42 7.11 11.15
C ARG A 206 14.40 7.40 10.07
N PHE A 207 14.81 7.48 8.80
CA PHE A 207 13.87 7.77 7.71
C PHE A 207 12.80 6.69 7.55
N LEU A 208 13.17 5.40 7.67
CA LEU A 208 12.26 4.27 7.42
C LEU A 208 11.40 3.90 8.64
N LEU A 209 11.93 4.05 9.86
CA LEU A 209 11.36 3.47 11.08
C LEU A 209 10.98 4.51 12.13
N ARG A 210 11.19 5.82 11.89
CA ARG A 210 10.73 6.90 12.77
C ARG A 210 10.02 7.98 11.94
N VAL A 211 8.78 8.30 12.31
CA VAL A 211 7.98 9.33 11.65
C VAL A 211 7.65 10.41 12.67
N ASP A 212 8.24 11.59 12.54
CA ASP A 212 7.88 12.76 13.35
C ASP A 212 6.91 13.67 12.59
N PHE A 213 5.65 13.70 13.02
CA PHE A 213 4.59 14.39 12.26
C PHE A 213 4.73 15.93 12.24
N ARG A 214 5.73 16.48 12.93
CA ARG A 214 6.03 17.92 12.97
C ARG A 214 7.16 18.34 12.03
N GLU A 215 7.95 17.38 11.56
CA GLU A 215 9.14 17.61 10.75
C GLU A 215 8.88 17.24 9.29
N PRO A 216 9.47 17.91 8.29
CA PRO A 216 9.38 17.53 6.89
C PRO A 216 10.19 16.26 6.56
N LEU A 217 10.09 15.79 5.32
CA LEU A 217 10.92 14.70 4.78
C LEU A 217 10.83 13.37 5.56
N GLN A 218 9.64 13.04 6.08
CA GLN A 218 9.39 11.80 6.82
C GLN A 218 8.67 10.75 5.95
N ALA A 219 8.76 9.49 6.36
CA ALA A 219 8.00 8.37 5.82
C ALA A 219 6.53 8.39 6.29
N TYR A 220 5.77 9.42 5.92
CA TYR A 220 4.37 9.61 6.33
C TYR A 220 3.39 8.51 5.89
N TYR A 221 3.85 7.51 5.14
CA TYR A 221 3.03 6.41 4.65
C TYR A 221 2.72 5.37 5.72
N SER A 222 3.51 5.30 6.79
CA SER A 222 3.46 4.22 7.78
C SER A 222 2.08 4.10 8.47
N PRO A 223 1.46 5.18 8.98
CA PRO A 223 0.14 5.04 9.61
C PRO A 223 -0.95 4.65 8.60
N GLY A 224 -0.90 5.21 7.39
CA GLY A 224 -1.88 4.94 6.33
C GLY A 224 -1.97 3.46 5.95
N ILE A 225 -0.83 2.77 5.79
CA ILE A 225 -0.85 1.33 5.46
C ILE A 225 -1.29 0.46 6.65
N ALA A 226 -0.97 0.84 7.89
CA ALA A 226 -1.48 0.17 9.07
C ALA A 226 -3.01 0.28 9.16
N ALA A 227 -3.56 1.47 8.92
CA ALA A 227 -4.99 1.69 8.87
C ALA A 227 -5.65 0.87 7.75
N ALA A 228 -5.09 0.88 6.53
CA ALA A 228 -5.60 0.10 5.40
C ALA A 228 -5.71 -1.40 5.75
N PHE A 229 -4.64 -1.97 6.30
CA PHE A 229 -4.65 -3.36 6.76
C PHE A 229 -5.72 -3.61 7.83
N LEU A 230 -5.79 -2.79 8.89
CA LEU A 230 -6.73 -3.01 9.99
C LEU A 230 -8.19 -2.87 9.53
N HIS A 231 -8.50 -1.94 8.63
CA HIS A 231 -9.84 -1.81 8.06
C HIS A 231 -10.23 -3.05 7.26
N ASP A 232 -9.36 -3.54 6.38
CA ASP A 232 -9.63 -4.76 5.61
C ASP A 232 -9.68 -6.01 6.50
N TYR A 233 -8.84 -6.09 7.54
CA TYR A 233 -8.84 -7.17 8.52
C TYR A 233 -10.16 -7.24 9.28
N ARG A 234 -10.70 -6.08 9.68
CA ARG A 234 -12.03 -5.99 10.31
C ARG A 234 -13.14 -6.41 9.37
N ALA A 235 -13.08 -6.01 8.10
CA ALA A 235 -14.08 -6.43 7.12
C ALA A 235 -14.08 -7.96 6.93
N LEU A 236 -12.91 -8.60 6.99
CA LEU A 236 -12.77 -10.06 6.90
C LEU A 236 -13.22 -10.78 8.17
N THR A 237 -12.89 -10.26 9.36
CA THR A 237 -12.99 -11.01 10.63
C THR A 237 -14.10 -10.54 11.56
N GLY A 238 -14.63 -9.34 11.37
CA GLY A 238 -15.54 -8.68 12.30
C GLY A 238 -14.87 -8.12 13.57
N SER A 239 -13.53 -7.96 13.58
CA SER A 239 -12.81 -7.43 14.75
C SER A 239 -13.20 -5.98 15.11
N ASP A 240 -12.91 -5.59 16.35
CA ASP A 240 -13.20 -4.27 16.92
C ASP A 240 -12.08 -3.24 16.72
N ASP A 241 -11.09 -3.53 15.87
CA ASP A 241 -9.90 -2.68 15.63
C ASP A 241 -10.19 -1.31 14.98
N ARG A 242 -11.45 -0.89 14.90
CA ARG A 242 -11.86 0.35 14.21
C ARG A 242 -11.12 1.54 14.78
N ASP A 243 -11.12 1.62 16.10
CA ASP A 243 -10.61 2.79 16.80
C ASP A 243 -9.08 2.82 16.70
N LEU A 244 -8.41 1.66 16.68
CA LEU A 244 -6.98 1.56 16.40
C LEU A 244 -6.64 1.97 14.95
N ALA A 245 -7.40 1.48 13.96
CA ALA A 245 -7.20 1.84 12.55
C ALA A 245 -7.34 3.36 12.34
N ARG A 246 -8.37 3.96 12.93
CA ARG A 246 -8.59 5.42 12.91
C ARG A 246 -7.53 6.18 13.70
N ALA A 247 -7.02 5.63 14.80
CA ALA A 247 -5.94 6.26 15.56
C ALA A 247 -4.65 6.37 14.74
N PHE A 248 -4.33 5.38 13.90
CA PHE A 248 -3.24 5.51 12.93
C PHE A 248 -3.50 6.64 11.92
N LEU A 249 -4.69 6.72 11.31
CA LEU A 249 -5.03 7.82 10.39
C LEU A 249 -4.94 9.19 11.07
N GLN A 250 -5.34 9.27 12.34
CA GLN A 250 -5.31 10.51 13.10
C GLN A 250 -3.89 11.07 13.25
N LEU A 251 -2.85 10.23 13.28
CA LEU A 251 -1.46 10.70 13.33
C LEU A 251 -1.10 11.57 12.13
N ASN A 252 -1.54 11.19 10.93
CA ASN A 252 -1.39 12.03 9.74
C ASN A 252 -2.34 13.22 9.81
N ALA A 253 -3.62 13.03 10.16
CA ALA A 253 -4.60 14.12 10.17
C ALA A 253 -4.26 15.28 11.12
N ASP A 254 -3.70 14.97 12.30
CA ASP A 254 -3.22 15.94 13.29
C ASP A 254 -1.79 16.42 13.04
N GLY A 255 -1.10 15.79 12.07
CA GLY A 255 0.25 16.14 11.67
C GLY A 255 0.34 17.48 10.95
N SER A 256 1.56 17.92 10.70
CA SER A 256 1.82 19.17 9.98
C SER A 256 1.40 19.07 8.51
N ASP A 257 0.97 20.21 7.95
CA ASP A 257 0.51 20.29 6.56
C ASP A 257 1.61 20.02 5.51
N VAL A 258 2.88 20.02 5.94
CA VAL A 258 4.04 19.78 5.06
C VAL A 258 3.99 18.39 4.43
N GLN A 259 3.38 17.41 5.10
CA GLN A 259 3.18 16.06 4.55
C GLN A 259 2.35 16.07 3.25
N PHE A 260 1.46 17.05 3.07
CA PHE A 260 0.62 17.19 1.88
C PHE A 260 1.18 18.19 0.87
N THR A 261 1.88 19.21 1.36
CA THR A 261 2.24 20.40 0.56
C THR A 261 3.68 20.40 0.04
N ASP A 262 4.57 19.56 0.57
CA ASP A 262 5.94 19.45 0.06
C ASP A 262 5.93 18.92 -1.40
N PRO A 263 6.38 19.71 -2.39
CA PRO A 263 6.39 19.28 -3.79
C PRO A 263 7.40 18.18 -4.07
N ASN A 264 8.38 17.96 -3.18
CA ASN A 264 9.42 16.95 -3.33
C ASN A 264 9.07 15.63 -2.63
N SER A 265 7.92 15.55 -1.97
CA SER A 265 7.49 14.39 -1.21
C SER A 265 6.17 13.83 -1.71
N VAL A 266 6.15 12.51 -1.90
CA VAL A 266 4.94 11.71 -2.15
C VAL A 266 4.70 10.70 -1.02
N GLN A 267 5.36 10.89 0.13
CA GLN A 267 5.36 9.92 1.22
C GLN A 267 4.02 9.84 1.96
N ILE A 268 3.11 10.81 1.79
CA ILE A 268 1.78 10.77 2.37
C ILE A 268 0.83 9.80 1.66
N CYS A 269 1.20 9.25 0.51
CA CYS A 269 0.27 8.58 -0.40
C CYS A 269 -0.54 7.43 0.22
N LYS A 270 0.04 6.66 1.14
CA LYS A 270 -0.68 5.54 1.79
C LYS A 270 -1.70 6.00 2.84
N TYR A 271 -1.64 7.26 3.29
CA TYR A 271 -2.73 7.86 4.06
C TYR A 271 -4.03 7.84 3.25
N ALA A 272 -3.96 8.16 1.96
CA ALA A 272 -5.12 8.07 1.06
C ALA A 272 -5.71 6.66 0.99
N TRP A 273 -4.86 5.64 1.00
CA TRP A 273 -5.30 4.25 0.99
C TRP A 273 -6.04 3.89 2.28
N GLY A 274 -5.46 4.20 3.45
CA GLY A 274 -6.14 3.95 4.73
C GLY A 274 -7.47 4.70 4.85
N VAL A 275 -7.52 5.97 4.40
CA VAL A 275 -8.75 6.78 4.34
C VAL A 275 -9.78 6.15 3.41
N ALA A 276 -9.38 5.68 2.21
CA ALA A 276 -10.27 5.01 1.29
C ALA A 276 -10.90 3.75 1.92
N CYS A 277 -10.11 2.94 2.63
CA CYS A 277 -10.62 1.76 3.33
C CYS A 277 -11.62 2.12 4.45
N ASP A 278 -11.38 3.17 5.25
CA ASP A 278 -12.31 3.59 6.29
C ASP A 278 -13.63 4.11 5.69
N VAL A 279 -13.57 5.02 4.71
CA VAL A 279 -14.75 5.62 4.07
C VAL A 279 -15.58 4.58 3.33
N LYS A 280 -14.95 3.58 2.71
CA LYS A 280 -15.66 2.47 2.06
C LYS A 280 -16.49 1.66 3.07
N LEU A 281 -15.96 1.43 4.26
CA LEU A 281 -16.65 0.65 5.31
C LEU A 281 -17.65 1.49 6.11
N ASP A 282 -17.40 2.79 6.24
CA ASP A 282 -18.23 3.75 6.94
C ASP A 282 -18.30 5.06 6.13
N PRO A 283 -19.30 5.22 5.25
CA PRO A 283 -19.50 6.46 4.48
C PRO A 283 -19.67 7.73 5.34
N ALA A 284 -20.02 7.58 6.62
CA ALA A 284 -20.12 8.68 7.58
C ALA A 284 -18.83 8.90 8.38
N SER A 285 -17.72 8.27 7.96
CA SER A 285 -16.40 8.40 8.56
C SER A 285 -16.00 9.88 8.74
N PRO A 286 -15.32 10.23 9.85
CA PRO A 286 -14.74 11.56 10.03
C PRO A 286 -13.69 11.91 8.96
N PHE A 287 -13.12 10.91 8.26
CA PHE A 287 -12.11 11.07 7.21
C PHE A 287 -12.72 11.21 5.80
N ALA A 288 -14.04 11.32 5.66
CA ALA A 288 -14.68 11.47 4.34
C ALA A 288 -14.17 12.70 3.56
N ALA A 289 -13.92 13.82 4.25
CA ALA A 289 -13.32 15.01 3.62
C ALA A 289 -11.86 14.78 3.20
N ASP A 290 -11.12 13.96 3.92
CA ASP A 290 -9.73 13.61 3.58
C ASP A 290 -9.66 12.72 2.33
N ALA A 291 -10.69 11.93 2.04
CA ALA A 291 -10.78 11.18 0.79
C ALA A 291 -10.86 12.12 -0.42
N GLU A 292 -11.67 13.19 -0.33
CA GLU A 292 -11.75 14.23 -1.36
C GLU A 292 -10.44 15.00 -1.48
N ARG A 293 -9.85 15.40 -0.34
CA ARG A 293 -8.54 16.07 -0.29
C ARG A 293 -7.44 15.25 -0.97
N MET A 294 -7.35 13.96 -0.65
CA MET A 294 -6.33 13.08 -1.22
C MET A 294 -6.59 12.77 -2.70
N THR A 295 -7.85 12.74 -3.13
CA THR A 295 -8.17 12.64 -4.56
C THR A 295 -7.65 13.86 -5.32
N ALA A 296 -7.91 15.07 -4.81
CA ALA A 296 -7.36 16.30 -5.40
C ALA A 296 -5.82 16.32 -5.36
N TRP A 297 -5.21 15.85 -4.27
CA TRP A 297 -3.76 15.74 -4.15
C TRP A 297 -3.12 14.88 -5.24
N PHE A 298 -3.73 13.75 -5.61
CA PHE A 298 -3.24 12.91 -6.70
C PHE A 298 -3.38 13.60 -8.06
N LEU A 299 -4.51 14.28 -8.29
CA LEU A 299 -4.76 15.02 -9.53
C LEU A 299 -3.74 16.14 -9.73
N ASP A 300 -3.49 16.93 -8.68
CA ASP A 300 -2.54 18.05 -8.72
C ASP A 300 -1.09 17.62 -8.96
N ARG A 301 -0.77 16.35 -8.68
CA ARG A 301 0.59 15.78 -8.80
C ARG A 301 0.77 14.87 -10.01
N GLN A 302 -0.28 14.63 -10.78
CA GLN A 302 -0.14 13.88 -12.02
C GLN A 302 0.59 14.73 -13.05
N ASN A 303 1.60 14.15 -13.69
CA ASN A 303 2.29 14.81 -14.80
C ASN A 303 1.36 14.87 -16.02
N ASP A 304 1.62 15.80 -16.94
CA ASP A 304 0.85 15.97 -18.19
C ASP A 304 0.80 14.69 -19.07
N ASP A 305 1.74 13.76 -18.91
CA ASP A 305 1.79 12.49 -19.62
C ASP A 305 0.99 11.37 -18.93
N GLY A 306 0.33 11.64 -17.81
CA GLY A 306 -0.44 10.69 -17.00
C GLY A 306 0.37 9.96 -15.93
N SER A 307 1.69 10.16 -15.86
CA SER A 307 2.55 9.50 -14.86
C SER A 307 2.60 10.23 -13.52
N TRP A 308 3.11 9.57 -12.48
CA TRP A 308 3.52 10.21 -11.24
C TRP A 308 5.02 10.01 -10.99
N SER A 309 5.65 11.01 -10.38
CA SER A 309 7.08 11.00 -10.07
C SER A 309 7.32 10.58 -8.61
N PRO A 310 8.37 9.79 -8.32
CA PRO A 310 8.78 9.50 -6.95
C PRO A 310 9.25 10.76 -6.22
N SER A 311 9.37 10.67 -4.90
CA SER A 311 10.00 11.74 -4.09
C SER A 311 11.37 12.09 -4.64
N SER A 312 11.65 13.37 -4.80
CA SER A 312 12.96 13.86 -5.27
C SER A 312 13.93 14.14 -4.13
N PHE A 313 13.42 14.41 -2.92
CA PHE A 313 14.21 14.71 -1.70
C PHE A 313 15.40 15.65 -1.94
N GLY A 314 15.17 16.71 -2.73
CA GLY A 314 16.18 17.72 -3.05
C GLY A 314 16.99 17.44 -4.32
N SER A 315 16.77 16.30 -4.99
CA SER A 315 17.24 16.09 -6.36
C SER A 315 16.47 16.97 -7.34
N THR A 316 17.19 17.59 -8.28
CA THR A 316 16.61 18.32 -9.41
C THR A 316 16.50 17.46 -10.67
N GLU A 317 16.94 16.20 -10.60
CA GLU A 317 16.90 15.29 -11.74
C GLU A 317 15.46 14.83 -12.00
N VAL A 318 15.04 14.88 -13.25
CA VAL A 318 13.75 14.33 -13.67
C VAL A 318 13.86 12.80 -13.63
N PRO A 319 13.03 12.10 -12.84
CA PRO A 319 13.11 10.65 -12.76
C PRO A 319 12.87 10.00 -14.13
N PRO A 320 13.73 9.07 -14.56
CA PRO A 320 13.53 8.35 -15.82
C PRO A 320 12.24 7.52 -15.77
N PRO A 321 11.66 7.14 -16.93
CA PRO A 321 10.41 6.37 -16.97
C PRO A 321 10.42 5.10 -16.10
N VAL A 322 11.53 4.38 -16.03
CA VAL A 322 11.70 3.21 -15.16
C VAL A 322 11.47 3.51 -13.68
N ASP A 323 11.84 4.71 -13.21
CA ASP A 323 11.61 5.15 -11.83
C ASP A 323 10.21 5.72 -11.62
N ARG A 324 9.57 6.22 -12.68
CA ARG A 324 8.16 6.62 -12.61
C ARG A 324 7.22 5.42 -12.63
N LEU A 325 7.62 4.29 -13.22
CA LEU A 325 6.73 3.13 -13.38
C LEU A 325 6.15 2.60 -12.06
N TRP A 326 6.99 2.33 -11.06
CA TRP A 326 6.49 1.82 -9.77
C TRP A 326 5.60 2.84 -9.06
N LYS A 327 5.94 4.13 -9.16
CA LYS A 327 5.22 5.20 -8.50
C LYS A 327 3.88 5.46 -9.17
N THR A 328 3.83 5.49 -10.50
CA THR A 328 2.59 5.58 -11.27
C THR A 328 1.68 4.40 -10.96
N ALA A 329 2.21 3.18 -10.87
CA ALA A 329 1.42 2.01 -10.47
C ALA A 329 0.88 2.12 -9.03
N GLU A 330 1.70 2.58 -8.08
CA GLU A 330 1.26 2.80 -6.69
C GLU A 330 0.13 3.84 -6.61
N HIS A 331 0.29 5.00 -7.24
CA HIS A 331 -0.69 6.07 -7.18
C HIS A 331 -1.95 5.77 -8.00
N LEU A 332 -1.84 5.04 -9.12
CA LEU A 332 -3.01 4.52 -9.84
C LEU A 332 -3.86 3.62 -8.93
N MET A 333 -3.21 2.73 -8.17
CA MET A 333 -3.90 1.84 -7.23
C MET A 333 -4.59 2.63 -6.12
N GLU A 334 -3.89 3.56 -5.47
CA GLU A 334 -4.42 4.38 -4.38
C GLU A 334 -5.58 5.27 -4.85
N LEU A 335 -5.45 5.91 -6.01
CA LEU A 335 -6.53 6.69 -6.64
C LEU A 335 -7.75 5.82 -6.97
N SER A 336 -7.53 4.58 -7.41
CA SER A 336 -8.63 3.65 -7.70
C SER A 336 -9.44 3.30 -6.45
N PHE A 337 -8.77 3.13 -5.29
CA PHE A 337 -9.46 2.91 -4.02
C PHE A 337 -10.24 4.15 -3.56
N LEU A 338 -9.69 5.35 -3.75
CA LEU A 338 -10.43 6.59 -3.45
C LEU A 338 -11.68 6.75 -4.34
N ILE A 339 -11.57 6.44 -5.64
CA ILE A 339 -12.73 6.46 -6.56
C ILE A 339 -13.81 5.50 -6.06
N GLU A 340 -13.45 4.28 -5.65
CA GLU A 340 -14.37 3.30 -5.08
C GLU A 340 -15.05 3.84 -3.80
N ALA A 341 -14.25 4.32 -2.84
CA ALA A 341 -14.74 4.81 -1.56
C ALA A 341 -15.69 6.01 -1.72
N LEU A 342 -15.33 7.00 -2.55
CA LEU A 342 -16.15 8.18 -2.82
C LEU A 342 -17.42 7.84 -3.60
N THR A 343 -17.38 6.83 -4.47
CA THR A 343 -18.58 6.34 -5.16
C THR A 343 -19.54 5.67 -4.17
N VAL A 344 -19.03 4.85 -3.25
CA VAL A 344 -19.85 4.21 -2.20
C VAL A 344 -20.46 5.24 -1.25
N ALA A 345 -19.72 6.32 -0.96
CA ALA A 345 -20.18 7.39 -0.08
C ALA A 345 -21.06 8.45 -0.77
N ASP A 346 -21.37 8.31 -2.05
CA ASP A 346 -22.23 9.24 -2.78
C ASP A 346 -23.72 8.97 -2.47
N PRO A 347 -24.42 9.88 -1.77
CA PRO A 347 -25.82 9.69 -1.39
C PRO A 347 -26.77 9.73 -2.59
N SER A 348 -26.32 10.16 -3.77
CA SER A 348 -27.14 10.19 -4.99
C SER A 348 -27.21 8.83 -5.70
N ILE A 349 -26.33 7.89 -5.34
CA ILE A 349 -26.34 6.53 -5.86
C ILE A 349 -27.22 5.68 -4.93
N PRO A 350 -28.37 5.14 -5.40
CA PRO A 350 -29.23 4.31 -4.57
C PRO A 350 -28.45 3.10 -4.03
N THR A 351 -28.42 2.91 -2.72
CA THR A 351 -27.91 1.67 -2.13
C THR A 351 -28.75 0.51 -2.67
N PRO A 352 -28.14 -0.58 -3.18
CA PRO A 352 -28.89 -1.76 -3.59
C PRO A 352 -29.79 -2.22 -2.44
N ASP A 353 -31.09 -2.28 -2.69
CA ASP A 353 -32.07 -2.60 -1.65
C ASP A 353 -31.88 -4.05 -1.18
N THR A 354 -31.23 -4.23 -0.02
CA THR A 354 -30.91 -5.56 0.53
C THR A 354 -32.12 -6.27 1.16
N THR A 355 -33.33 -5.73 1.00
CA THR A 355 -34.55 -6.21 1.69
C THR A 355 -35.42 -7.20 0.91
N THR A 356 -34.91 -7.84 -0.15
CA THR A 356 -35.64 -8.93 -0.85
C THR A 356 -34.83 -10.22 -0.93
N ARG A 357 -34.51 -10.81 0.23
CA ARG A 357 -34.43 -12.28 0.32
C ARG A 357 -35.80 -12.77 0.78
N GLU A 358 -36.68 -13.01 -0.19
CA GLU A 358 -37.88 -13.83 0.07
C GLU A 358 -37.41 -15.22 0.47
N ASP A 359 -37.82 -15.65 1.66
CA ASP A 359 -37.77 -17.03 2.13
C ASP A 359 -38.62 -17.91 1.20
N THR A 360 -38.05 -18.36 0.09
CA THR A 360 -38.54 -19.55 -0.61
C THR A 360 -37.76 -20.74 -0.09
N THR A 361 -38.21 -21.28 1.04
CA THR A 361 -37.86 -22.64 1.47
C THR A 361 -38.80 -23.62 0.73
N PRO A 362 -38.29 -24.73 0.17
CA PRO A 362 -39.08 -25.72 -0.56
C PRO A 362 -40.02 -26.56 0.32
#